data_AF-A0A968YTH7-F1
#
_entry.id   AF-A0A968YTH7-F1
#
_cell.length_a   1.000
_cell.length_b   1.000
_cell.length_c   1.000
_cell.angle_alpha   90.00
_cell.angle_beta   90.00
_cell.angle_gamma   90.00
#
_symmetry.space_group_name_H-M   'P 1'
#
loop_
_entity.id
_entity.type
_entity.pdbx_description
1 polymer ?
#
loop_
_entity_poly.entity_id
_entity_poly.type
_entity_poly.pdbx_seq_one_letter_code
_entity_poly.pdbx_strand_id
1 'polypeptide(L)'
;MLLFESRVGLCVSRQNDAAIADYTSAIQLEPDNAKAYHARAVVRMAIADQKTEAQADLDKAAELYLKQGDRKQYDVVKGLR
;
A
#
# COMPACT_ATOMS: atom_id res chain seq x y z
N MET A 1 3.44 32.77 13.20
CA MET A 1 3.26 32.18 11.86
C MET A 1 4.16 30.96 11.75
N LEU A 2 3.84 29.82 12.39
CA LEU A 2 4.62 28.56 12.30
C LEU A 2 3.88 27.35 12.92
N LEU A 3 2.55 27.24 12.79
CA LEU A 3 1.78 26.12 13.38
C LEU A 3 0.66 25.56 12.48
N PHE A 4 0.65 25.85 11.17
CA PHE A 4 -0.39 25.33 10.27
C PHE A 4 -0.02 23.99 9.60
N GLU A 5 1.27 23.69 9.46
CA GLU A 5 1.76 22.46 8.82
C GLU A 5 1.59 21.20 9.70
N SER A 6 1.55 21.34 11.03
CA SER A 6 1.53 20.16 11.94
C SER A 6 0.16 19.51 12.12
N ARG A 7 -0.95 20.19 11.80
CA ARG A 7 -2.29 19.60 11.93
C ARG A 7 -2.74 18.86 10.67
N VAL A 8 -2.36 19.34 9.48
CA VAL A 8 -2.73 18.69 8.21
C VAL A 8 -1.98 17.37 8.03
N GLY A 9 -0.70 17.30 8.44
CA GLY A 9 0.10 16.06 8.40
C GLY A 9 -0.39 14.95 9.34
N LEU A 10 -0.88 15.30 10.53
CA LEU A 10 -1.36 14.33 11.53
C LEU A 10 -2.68 13.66 11.12
N CYS A 11 -3.58 14.39 10.44
CA CYS A 11 -4.83 13.83 9.94
C CYS A 11 -4.62 12.81 8.82
N VAL A 12 -3.69 13.12 7.89
CA VAL A 12 -3.33 12.22 6.79
C VAL A 12 -2.59 11.00 7.32
N SER A 13 -1.63 11.18 8.23
CA SER A 13 -0.92 10.06 8.88
C SER A 13 -1.90 9.09 9.56
N ARG A 14 -2.85 9.62 10.35
CA ARG A 14 -3.80 8.79 11.09
C ARG A 14 -4.77 8.01 10.19
N GLN A 15 -5.13 8.57 9.03
CA GLN A 15 -5.98 7.87 8.06
C GLN A 15 -5.19 6.81 7.29
N ASN A 16 -3.92 7.07 6.98
CA ASN A 16 -3.03 6.11 6.34
C ASN A 16 -2.76 4.91 7.27
N ASP A 17 -2.54 5.15 8.56
CA ASP A 17 -2.34 4.08 9.55
C ASP A 17 -3.57 3.18 9.69
N ALA A 18 -4.77 3.78 9.71
CA ALA A 18 -6.03 3.02 9.73
C ALA A 18 -6.21 2.19 8.45
N ALA A 19 -5.94 2.76 7.27
CA ALA A 19 -6.01 2.04 6.02
C ALA A 19 -5.00 0.88 5.96
N ILE A 20 -3.78 1.08 6.45
CA ILE A 20 -2.77 0.01 6.57
C ILE A 20 -3.28 -1.12 7.47
N ALA A 21 -3.93 -0.80 8.60
CA ALA A 21 -4.51 -1.79 9.48
C ALA A 21 -5.62 -2.60 8.77
N ASP A 22 -6.55 -1.93 8.11
CA ASP A 22 -7.64 -2.57 7.36
C ASP A 22 -7.11 -3.52 6.27
N TYR A 23 -6.13 -3.07 5.48
CA TYR A 23 -5.51 -3.93 4.46
C TYR A 23 -4.70 -5.06 5.09
N THR A 24 -4.11 -4.85 6.26
CA THR A 24 -3.40 -5.92 6.97
C THR A 24 -4.36 -7.01 7.43
N SER A 25 -5.53 -6.65 7.96
CA SER A 25 -6.58 -7.61 8.29
C SER A 25 -7.11 -8.32 7.04
N ALA A 26 -7.32 -7.61 5.93
CA ALA A 26 -7.73 -8.23 4.67
C ALA A 26 -6.72 -9.27 4.18
N ILE A 27 -5.41 -8.98 4.29
CA ILE A 27 -4.32 -9.89 3.93
C ILE A 27 -4.27 -11.10 4.87
N GLN A 28 -4.58 -10.94 6.16
CA GLN A 28 -4.66 -12.06 7.10
C GLN A 28 -5.81 -13.01 6.77
N LEU A 29 -6.94 -12.48 6.31
CA LEU A 29 -8.10 -13.26 5.90
C LEU A 29 -7.89 -13.91 4.53
N GLU A 30 -7.31 -13.16 3.59
CA GLU A 30 -7.06 -13.60 2.22
C GLU A 30 -5.60 -13.30 1.81
N PRO A 31 -4.66 -14.22 2.12
CA PRO A 31 -3.23 -14.03 1.81
C PRO A 31 -2.92 -13.95 0.32
N ASP A 32 -3.85 -14.41 -0.53
CA ASP A 32 -3.71 -14.39 -1.99
C ASP A 32 -4.36 -13.13 -2.62
N ASN A 33 -4.83 -12.17 -1.82
CA ASN A 33 -5.49 -10.96 -2.31
C ASN A 33 -4.48 -9.91 -2.83
N ALA A 34 -4.12 -10.01 -4.11
CA ALA A 34 -3.21 -9.09 -4.81
C ALA A 34 -3.60 -7.60 -4.69
N LYS A 35 -4.91 -7.31 -4.67
CA LYS A 35 -5.42 -5.94 -4.56
C LYS A 35 -5.15 -5.33 -3.19
N ALA A 36 -5.28 -6.12 -2.12
CA ALA A 36 -5.01 -5.65 -0.76
C ALA A 36 -3.53 -5.28 -0.58
N TYR A 37 -2.61 -6.07 -1.11
CA TYR A 37 -1.18 -5.74 -1.11
C TYR A 37 -0.89 -4.47 -1.93
N HIS A 38 -1.44 -4.37 -3.15
CA HIS A 38 -1.25 -3.17 -3.98
C HIS A 38 -1.78 -1.91 -3.31
N ALA A 39 -2.99 -1.96 -2.75
CA ALA A 39 -3.59 -0.81 -2.09
C ALA A 39 -2.82 -0.41 -0.82
N ARG A 40 -2.34 -1.37 -0.03
CA ARG A 40 -1.48 -1.11 1.13
C ARG A 40 -0.16 -0.47 0.71
N ALA A 41 0.45 -0.93 -0.38
CA ALA A 41 1.66 -0.34 -0.91
C ALA A 41 1.48 1.13 -1.28
N VAL A 42 0.40 1.48 -2.00
CA VAL A 42 0.11 2.87 -2.40
C VAL A 42 -0.03 3.79 -1.18
N VAL A 43 -0.70 3.32 -0.12
CA VAL A 43 -0.81 4.08 1.14
C VAL A 43 0.55 4.23 1.81
N ARG A 44 1.37 3.17 1.84
CA ARG A 44 2.73 3.21 2.41
C ARG A 44 3.68 4.11 1.62
N MET A 45 3.55 4.20 0.31
CA MET A 45 4.35 5.12 -0.53
C MET A 45 4.08 6.60 -0.18
N ALA A 46 2.87 6.92 0.29
CA ALA A 46 2.52 8.26 0.75
C ALA A 46 3.12 8.60 2.13
N ILE A 47 3.71 7.62 2.83
CA ILE A 47 4.40 7.80 4.10
C ILE A 47 5.90 7.76 3.86
N ALA A 48 6.61 8.83 4.21
CA ALA A 48 8.03 9.03 3.87
C ALA A 48 8.95 7.88 4.35
N ASP A 49 8.64 7.29 5.52
CA ASP A 49 9.46 6.26 6.17
C ASP A 49 9.05 4.81 5.81
N GLN A 50 8.05 4.59 4.96
CA GLN A 50 7.54 3.24 4.66
C GLN A 50 7.77 2.79 3.22
N LYS A 51 8.72 3.41 2.52
CA LYS A 51 9.02 3.08 1.12
C LYS A 51 9.49 1.63 0.93
N THR A 52 10.28 1.10 1.86
CA THR A 52 10.78 -0.28 1.78
C THR A 52 9.64 -1.29 1.94
N GLU A 53 8.74 -1.05 2.89
CA GLU A 53 7.56 -1.87 3.14
C GLU A 53 6.54 -1.76 2.00
N ALA A 54 6.41 -0.58 1.39
CA ALA A 54 5.62 -0.40 0.19
C ALA A 54 6.16 -1.24 -0.98
N GLN A 55 7.49 -1.24 -1.17
CA GLN A 55 8.13 -2.03 -2.22
C GLN A 55 7.87 -3.53 -2.03
N ALA A 56 7.99 -4.03 -0.80
CA ALA A 56 7.69 -5.43 -0.49
C ALA A 56 6.22 -5.79 -0.79
N ASP A 57 5.29 -4.88 -0.50
CA ASP A 57 3.88 -5.06 -0.82
C ASP A 57 3.62 -5.02 -2.35
N LEU A 58 4.31 -4.16 -3.10
CA LEU A 58 4.24 -4.14 -4.58
C LEU A 58 4.78 -5.45 -5.17
N ASP A 59 5.91 -5.94 -4.69
CA ASP A 59 6.49 -7.19 -5.17
C ASP A 59 5.53 -8.35 -4.90
N LYS A 60 4.90 -8.38 -3.73
CA LYS A 60 3.91 -9.42 -3.41
C LYS A 60 2.65 -9.32 -4.27
N ALA A 61 2.16 -8.11 -4.51
CA ALA A 61 1.02 -7.89 -5.41
C ALA A 61 1.35 -8.36 -6.83
N ALA A 62 2.54 -8.06 -7.34
CA ALA A 62 2.98 -8.48 -8.67
C ALA A 62 3.03 -10.01 -8.80
N GLU A 63 3.60 -10.71 -7.82
CA GLU A 63 3.60 -12.18 -7.76
C GLU A 63 2.18 -12.75 -7.84
N LEU A 64 1.26 -12.21 -7.04
CA LEU A 64 -0.11 -12.69 -6.95
C LEU A 64 -0.91 -12.39 -8.23
N TYR A 65 -0.78 -11.21 -8.81
CA TYR A 65 -1.41 -10.89 -10.10
C TYR A 65 -0.93 -11.81 -11.21
N LEU A 66 0.38 -12.13 -11.25
CA LEU A 66 0.92 -13.09 -12.20
C LEU A 66 0.34 -14.50 -11.98
N LYS A 67 0.26 -14.96 -10.73
CA LYS A 67 -0.34 -16.26 -10.35
C LYS A 67 -1.82 -16.33 -10.73
N GLN A 68 -2.55 -15.22 -10.64
CA GLN A 68 -3.96 -15.10 -11.01
C GLN A 68 -4.18 -14.93 -12.52
N GLY A 69 -3.11 -14.72 -13.31
CA GLY A 69 -3.19 -14.43 -14.73
C GLY A 69 -3.63 -13.00 -15.06
N ASP A 70 -3.72 -12.11 -14.06
CA ASP A 70 -4.07 -10.70 -14.24
C ASP A 70 -2.85 -9.88 -14.68
N ARG A 71 -2.44 -10.11 -15.93
CA ARG A 71 -1.26 -9.46 -16.50
C ARG A 71 -1.38 -7.94 -16.56
N LYS A 72 -2.60 -7.41 -16.69
CA LYS A 72 -2.85 -5.97 -16.72
C LYS A 72 -2.47 -5.33 -15.40
N GLN A 73 -2.93 -5.90 -14.28
CA GLN A 73 -2.59 -5.38 -12.96
C GLN A 73 -1.13 -5.63 -12.59
N TYR A 74 -0.56 -6.76 -13.04
CA TYR A 74 0.88 -7.00 -12.92
C TYR A 74 1.70 -5.85 -13.54
N ASP A 75 1.41 -5.46 -14.79
CA ASP A 75 2.16 -4.39 -15.47
C ASP A 75 1.98 -3.03 -14.78
N VAL A 76 0.79 -2.75 -14.21
CA VAL A 76 0.54 -1.54 -13.40
C VAL A 76 1.42 -1.50 -12.17
N VAL A 77 1.36 -2.55 -11.33
CA VAL A 77 2.16 -2.64 -10.09
C VAL A 77 3.65 -2.57 -10.40
N LYS A 78 4.07 -3.20 -11.50
CA LYS A 78 5.46 -3.19 -11.98
C LYS A 78 5.96 -1.78 -12.36
N GLY A 79 5.08 -0.86 -12.71
CA GLY A 79 5.41 0.53 -13.03
C GLY A 79 5.46 1.47 -11.82
N LEU A 80 4.98 1.03 -10.65
CA LEU A 80 4.94 1.83 -9.41
C LEU A 80 6.19 1.65 -8.53
N ARG A 81 7.05 0.71 -8.87
CA ARG A 81 8.30 0.35 -8.20
C ARG A 81 9.50 1.04 -8.82
#